data_AF-A0AAV9BS51-F1
#
_entry.id   AF-A0AAV9BS51-F1
#
_cell.length_a   1.000
_cell.length_b   1.000
_cell.length_c   1.000
_cell.angle_alpha   90.00
_cell.angle_beta   90.00
_cell.angle_gamma   90.00
#
_symmetry.space_group_name_H-M   'P 1'
#
loop_
_entity.id
_entity.type
_entity.pdbx_description
1 polymer ?
#
loop_
_entity_poly.entity_id
_entity_poly.type
_entity_poly.pdbx_seq_one_letter_code
_entity_poly.pdbx_strand_id
1 'polypeptide(L)'
;MFRLVRRNLIEIGNRRGSIETHLRFLQTPCLKSISEGDETSKTSDFTVSYLINSFGLSLDSALKASKSVRIKTTENADSILLLLKNQGFTSTQIAKLVSIRPKLVLLNPDKNLKPKMDFLRGVGFSTLDLTQILSKNPTILSCSLEKRILPAIGYLKGILGTDKDIISAIKGSTWVVHSNLHEAMGHKIAVLRDHGVPDHRISVMIKQHLRVFLSNYDRFIEALIIVEEMGFDPSSSLFCIALANIVGTSKCEHKQV
;
A
#
# COMPACT_ATOMS: atom_id res chain seq x y z
N MET A 1 9.07 39.70 5.54
CA MET A 1 7.94 40.27 6.30
C MET A 1 7.35 39.17 7.20
N PHE A 2 8.09 38.77 8.24
CA PHE A 2 7.72 37.65 9.13
C PHE A 2 7.21 38.16 10.47
N ARG A 3 5.89 38.15 10.69
CA ARG A 3 5.27 38.24 12.03
C ARG A 3 3.90 37.54 12.03
N LEU A 4 3.59 36.96 13.20
CA LEU A 4 2.31 36.42 13.69
C LEU A 4 2.03 34.98 13.19
N VAL A 5 1.73 33.98 14.03
CA VAL A 5 0.87 33.99 15.22
C VAL A 5 1.36 32.99 16.28
N ARG A 6 1.50 33.46 17.54
CA ARG A 6 1.50 32.63 18.77
C ARG A 6 0.09 32.71 19.38
N ARG A 7 -0.46 31.57 19.83
CA ARG A 7 -1.55 31.43 20.82
C ARG A 7 -1.31 30.12 21.57
N ASN A 8 -0.83 30.18 22.81
CA ASN A 8 -1.56 30.19 24.09
C ASN A 8 -1.93 28.78 24.59
N LEU A 9 -1.24 28.34 25.66
CA LEU A 9 -1.61 27.26 26.56
C LEU A 9 -1.51 27.79 28.00
N ILE A 10 -2.64 27.69 28.68
CA ILE A 10 -3.01 27.94 30.09
C ILE A 10 -3.85 26.67 30.39
N GLU A 11 -3.70 25.86 31.44
CA GLU A 11 -3.23 26.05 32.82
C GLU A 11 -3.20 24.69 33.55
N ILE A 12 -2.59 24.68 34.76
CA ILE A 12 -2.94 23.91 35.99
C ILE A 12 -2.88 22.37 35.91
N GLY A 13 -2.31 21.61 36.84
CA GLY A 13 -1.83 21.91 38.19
C GLY A 13 -1.92 20.62 39.03
N ASN A 14 -0.76 20.17 39.47
CA ASN A 14 -0.43 19.38 40.67
C ASN A 14 -1.58 18.83 41.56
N ARG A 15 -1.53 17.52 41.88
CA ARG A 15 -1.67 17.00 43.27
C ARG A 15 -1.27 15.52 43.39
N ARG A 16 -0.38 15.27 44.35
CA ARG A 16 0.05 13.96 44.90
C ARG A 16 -1.05 13.36 45.79
N GLY A 17 -1.09 12.03 45.86
CA GLY A 17 -1.79 11.27 46.90
C GLY A 17 -1.36 9.80 46.89
N SER A 18 -0.58 9.40 47.90
CA SER A 18 -0.19 8.02 48.23
C SER A 18 -1.38 7.24 48.80
N ILE A 19 -1.40 5.90 48.64
CA ILE A 19 -1.55 4.91 49.72
C ILE A 19 -1.45 3.49 49.13
N GLU A 20 -0.51 2.74 49.67
CA GLU A 20 -0.31 1.30 49.57
C GLU A 20 -1.11 0.61 50.68
N THR A 21 -1.79 -0.52 50.44
CA THR A 21 -1.98 -1.57 51.46
C THR A 21 -2.58 -2.88 50.91
N HIS A 22 -1.79 -3.94 51.11
CA HIS A 22 -2.13 -5.32 51.51
C HIS A 22 -2.90 -6.30 50.60
N LEU A 23 -2.11 -7.24 50.06
CA LEU A 23 -2.47 -8.61 49.69
C LEU A 23 -2.92 -9.44 50.91
N ARG A 24 -4.05 -10.14 50.81
CA ARG A 24 -4.26 -11.45 51.43
C ARG A 24 -5.09 -12.37 50.52
N PHE A 25 -4.56 -13.57 50.34
CA PHE A 25 -5.14 -14.74 49.68
C PHE A 25 -6.42 -15.23 50.36
N LEU A 26 -7.40 -15.69 49.57
CA LEU A 26 -8.19 -16.89 49.86
C LEU A 26 -8.46 -17.65 48.56
N GLN A 27 -8.23 -18.96 48.59
CA GLN A 27 -8.47 -19.93 47.53
C GLN A 27 -9.86 -20.59 47.69
N THR A 28 -10.46 -20.85 46.51
CA THR A 28 -11.41 -21.93 46.11
C THR A 28 -12.84 -21.98 46.69
N PRO A 29 -13.86 -22.63 46.03
CA PRO A 29 -13.84 -23.49 44.84
C PRO A 29 -14.89 -23.17 43.72
N CYS A 30 -14.75 -23.92 42.62
CA CYS A 30 -15.49 -23.95 41.35
C CYS A 30 -17.02 -24.21 41.46
N LEU A 31 -17.86 -23.61 40.59
CA LEU A 31 -18.69 -24.32 39.58
C LEU A 31 -19.66 -23.41 38.79
N LYS A 32 -19.64 -23.64 37.47
CA LYS A 32 -20.68 -23.46 36.43
C LYS A 32 -21.05 -22.04 35.97
N SER A 33 -20.51 -21.68 34.81
CA SER A 33 -21.37 -21.33 33.66
C SER A 33 -20.98 -22.22 32.47
N ILE A 34 -21.98 -22.89 31.91
CA ILE A 34 -21.86 -23.72 30.71
C ILE A 34 -22.17 -22.85 29.50
N SER A 35 -21.32 -23.01 28.48
CA SER A 35 -21.57 -22.89 27.05
C SER A 35 -21.81 -21.50 26.44
N GLU A 36 -20.72 -20.93 25.93
CA GLU A 36 -20.68 -20.33 24.58
C GLU A 36 -19.26 -20.43 23.96
N GLY A 37 -18.55 -21.52 24.23
CA GLY A 37 -17.17 -21.71 23.78
C GLY A 37 -16.92 -23.11 23.22
N ASP A 38 -17.21 -23.34 21.94
CA ASP A 38 -16.68 -24.51 21.21
C ASP A 38 -16.78 -24.40 19.66
N GLU A 39 -17.64 -23.53 19.13
CA GLU A 39 -17.77 -23.30 17.68
C GLU A 39 -16.63 -22.44 17.11
N THR A 40 -16.19 -21.42 17.86
CA THR A 40 -15.16 -20.46 17.41
C THR A 40 -13.77 -21.07 17.37
N SER A 41 -13.44 -21.98 18.30
CA SER A 41 -12.16 -22.70 18.33
C SER A 41 -12.03 -23.68 17.17
N LYS A 42 -13.03 -24.55 16.97
CA LYS A 42 -13.05 -25.58 15.90
C LYS A 42 -13.03 -24.97 14.49
N THR A 43 -13.78 -23.90 14.29
CA THR A 43 -13.81 -23.21 12.97
C THR A 43 -12.54 -22.40 12.69
N SER A 44 -11.87 -21.89 13.72
CA SER A 44 -10.54 -21.30 13.59
C SER A 44 -9.52 -22.37 13.17
N ASP A 45 -9.59 -23.54 13.79
CA ASP A 45 -8.70 -24.68 13.49
C ASP A 45 -8.88 -25.20 12.05
N PHE A 46 -10.13 -25.32 11.59
CA PHE A 46 -10.44 -25.62 10.19
C PHE A 46 -9.88 -24.56 9.24
N THR A 47 -10.11 -23.27 9.52
CA THR A 47 -9.64 -22.18 8.65
C THR A 47 -8.12 -22.19 8.50
N VAL A 48 -7.39 -22.42 9.60
CA VAL A 48 -5.93 -22.52 9.59
C VAL A 48 -5.48 -23.69 8.74
N SER A 49 -6.02 -24.89 9.00
CA SER A 49 -5.68 -26.10 8.26
C SER A 49 -5.95 -25.97 6.76
N TYR A 50 -7.10 -25.39 6.39
CA TYR A 50 -7.46 -25.17 4.99
C TYR A 50 -6.54 -24.15 4.29
N LEU A 51 -6.18 -23.05 4.96
CA LEU A 51 -5.23 -22.07 4.39
C LEU A 51 -3.84 -22.66 4.15
N ILE A 52 -3.38 -23.56 5.03
CA ILE A 52 -2.09 -24.26 4.85
C ILE A 52 -2.19 -25.21 3.66
N ASN A 53 -3.19 -26.10 3.66
CA ASN A 53 -3.27 -27.18 2.68
C ASN A 53 -3.64 -26.70 1.27
N SER A 54 -4.58 -25.75 1.16
CA SER A 54 -5.11 -25.31 -0.14
C SER A 54 -4.34 -24.14 -0.74
N PHE A 55 -3.89 -23.19 0.10
CA PHE A 55 -3.21 -21.97 -0.35
C PHE A 55 -1.70 -21.99 -0.12
N GLY A 56 -1.16 -23.02 0.54
CA GLY A 56 0.28 -23.17 0.77
C GLY A 56 0.86 -22.15 1.76
N LEU A 57 0.05 -21.67 2.71
CA LEU A 57 0.54 -20.76 3.76
C LEU A 57 1.42 -21.51 4.77
N SER A 58 2.39 -20.80 5.35
CA SER A 58 3.05 -21.28 6.56
C SER A 58 2.07 -21.25 7.75
N LEU A 59 2.32 -22.06 8.78
CA LEU A 59 1.50 -22.09 10.00
C LEU A 59 1.33 -20.69 10.60
N ASP A 60 2.42 -19.92 10.75
CA ASP A 60 2.37 -18.56 11.28
C ASP A 60 1.51 -17.62 10.43
N SER A 61 1.64 -17.71 9.09
CA SER A 61 0.86 -16.90 8.17
C SER A 61 -0.62 -17.27 8.22
N ALA A 62 -0.93 -18.57 8.32
CA ALA A 62 -2.30 -19.07 8.41
C ALA A 62 -2.96 -18.67 9.74
N LEU A 63 -2.25 -18.78 10.87
CA LEU A 63 -2.71 -18.32 12.19
C LEU A 63 -2.93 -16.80 12.23
N LYS A 64 -2.09 -16.02 11.54
CA LYS A 64 -2.30 -14.57 11.42
C LYS A 64 -3.51 -14.27 10.53
N ALA A 65 -3.65 -14.99 9.42
CA ALA A 65 -4.75 -14.83 8.48
C ALA A 65 -6.11 -15.18 9.11
N SER A 66 -6.21 -16.28 9.86
CA SER A 66 -7.44 -16.75 10.50
C SER A 66 -8.04 -15.76 11.52
N LYS A 67 -7.22 -14.85 12.07
CA LYS A 67 -7.72 -13.73 12.89
C LYS A 67 -8.57 -12.72 12.10
N SER A 68 -8.41 -12.68 10.78
CA SER A 68 -9.06 -11.71 9.90
C SER A 68 -10.10 -12.32 8.96
N VAL A 69 -10.12 -13.65 8.82
CA VAL A 69 -11.09 -14.40 8.01
C VAL A 69 -11.52 -15.66 8.74
N ARG A 70 -12.80 -16.01 8.62
CA ARG A 70 -13.36 -17.28 9.08
C ARG A 70 -14.04 -17.95 7.89
N ILE A 71 -13.47 -19.06 7.44
CA ILE A 71 -13.98 -19.80 6.27
C ILE A 71 -15.03 -20.79 6.79
N LYS A 72 -16.29 -20.56 6.41
CA LYS A 72 -17.40 -21.48 6.73
C LYS A 72 -17.64 -22.50 5.62
N THR A 73 -17.55 -22.05 4.37
CA THR A 73 -17.63 -22.88 3.17
C THR A 73 -16.42 -22.59 2.30
N THR A 74 -15.96 -23.58 1.53
CA THR A 74 -14.76 -23.44 0.71
C THR A 74 -15.06 -22.90 -0.69
N GLU A 75 -16.32 -22.87 -1.12
CA GLU A 75 -16.73 -22.51 -2.50
C GLU A 75 -16.08 -21.23 -3.05
N ASN A 76 -16.15 -20.12 -2.31
CA ASN A 76 -15.52 -18.87 -2.73
C ASN A 76 -14.00 -18.98 -2.74
N ALA A 77 -13.42 -19.62 -1.74
CA ALA A 77 -11.97 -19.76 -1.61
C ALA A 77 -11.39 -20.66 -2.72
N ASP A 78 -12.05 -21.78 -3.02
CA ASP A 78 -11.72 -22.70 -4.12
C ASP A 78 -11.84 -21.98 -5.47
N SER A 79 -12.89 -21.19 -5.66
CA SER A 79 -13.09 -20.40 -6.88
C SER A 79 -12.01 -19.32 -7.06
N ILE A 80 -11.59 -18.66 -5.98
CA ILE A 80 -10.47 -17.70 -6.00
C ILE A 80 -9.15 -18.41 -6.32
N LEU A 81 -8.90 -19.58 -5.71
CA LEU A 81 -7.71 -20.38 -5.95
C LEU A 81 -7.63 -20.82 -7.42
N LEU A 82 -8.75 -21.30 -7.97
CA LEU A 82 -8.86 -21.71 -9.37
C LEU A 82 -8.65 -20.52 -10.31
N LEU A 83 -9.28 -19.38 -10.05
CA LEU A 83 -9.09 -18.16 -10.84
C LEU A 83 -7.61 -17.76 -10.86
N LEU A 84 -6.95 -17.69 -9.71
CA LEU A 84 -5.54 -17.28 -9.63
C LEU A 84 -4.64 -18.26 -10.39
N LYS A 85 -4.84 -19.57 -10.27
CA LYS A 85 -4.09 -20.58 -11.04
C LYS A 85 -4.31 -20.40 -12.55
N ASN A 86 -5.55 -20.21 -12.98
CA ASN A 86 -5.89 -19.98 -14.40
C ASN A 86 -5.31 -18.67 -14.95
N GLN A 87 -5.10 -17.68 -14.09
CA GLN A 87 -4.42 -16.42 -14.43
C GLN A 87 -2.89 -16.52 -14.37
N GLY A 88 -2.33 -17.73 -14.20
CA GLY A 88 -0.90 -17.99 -14.26
C GLY A 88 -0.13 -17.69 -12.97
N PHE A 89 -0.81 -17.50 -11.84
CA PHE A 89 -0.13 -17.32 -10.55
C PHE A 89 0.48 -18.64 -10.07
N THR A 90 1.72 -18.58 -9.57
CA THR A 90 2.35 -19.73 -8.91
C THR A 90 1.79 -19.94 -7.50
N SER A 91 1.93 -21.15 -6.95
CA SER A 91 1.52 -21.43 -5.57
C SER A 91 2.16 -20.48 -4.55
N THR A 92 3.43 -20.10 -4.77
CA THR A 92 4.15 -19.15 -3.89
C THR A 92 3.58 -17.72 -3.98
N GLN A 93 3.19 -17.28 -5.18
CA GLN A 93 2.54 -15.98 -5.38
C GLN A 93 1.13 -15.96 -4.74
N ILE A 94 0.38 -17.05 -4.88
CA ILE A 94 -0.95 -17.22 -4.27
C ILE A 94 -0.84 -17.20 -2.74
N ALA A 95 0.08 -17.96 -2.16
CA ALA A 95 0.34 -17.97 -0.72
C ALA A 95 0.66 -16.55 -0.21
N LYS A 96 1.49 -15.81 -0.94
CA LYS A 96 1.84 -14.41 -0.63
C LYS A 96 0.65 -13.45 -0.72
N LEU A 97 -0.20 -13.59 -1.74
CA LEU A 97 -1.42 -12.79 -1.90
C LEU A 97 -2.34 -12.97 -0.68
N VAL A 98 -2.60 -14.23 -0.32
CA VAL A 98 -3.54 -14.56 0.75
C VAL A 98 -2.96 -14.27 2.13
N SER A 99 -1.65 -14.41 2.35
CA SER A 99 -1.04 -14.02 3.63
C SER A 99 -1.10 -12.50 3.87
N ILE A 100 -0.96 -11.69 2.82
CA ILE A 100 -1.03 -10.22 2.91
C ILE A 100 -2.49 -9.73 2.94
N ARG A 101 -3.38 -10.37 2.18
CA ARG A 101 -4.80 -10.03 2.09
C ARG A 101 -5.70 -11.25 2.26
N PRO A 102 -5.85 -11.78 3.49
CA PRO A 102 -6.64 -12.99 3.74
C PRO A 102 -8.09 -12.86 3.28
N LYS A 103 -8.70 -11.68 3.45
CA LYS A 103 -10.11 -11.42 3.07
C LYS A 103 -10.42 -11.66 1.59
N LEU A 104 -9.41 -11.76 0.71
CA LEU A 104 -9.61 -12.10 -0.70
C LEU A 104 -10.31 -13.45 -0.88
N VAL A 105 -10.06 -14.42 0.00
CA VAL A 105 -10.65 -15.78 -0.10
C VAL A 105 -12.14 -15.82 0.19
N LEU A 106 -12.71 -14.73 0.75
CA LEU A 106 -14.14 -14.60 1.04
C LEU A 106 -14.89 -13.87 -0.08
N LEU A 107 -14.19 -13.32 -1.07
CA LEU A 107 -14.80 -12.52 -2.13
C LEU A 107 -15.34 -13.40 -3.24
N ASN A 108 -16.40 -12.94 -3.90
CA ASN A 108 -16.84 -13.51 -5.16
C ASN A 108 -15.81 -13.14 -6.26
N PRO A 109 -15.14 -14.11 -6.91
CA PRO A 109 -14.09 -13.85 -7.89
C PRO A 109 -14.55 -13.04 -9.10
N ASP A 110 -15.72 -13.38 -9.66
CA ASP A 110 -16.26 -12.74 -10.87
C ASP A 110 -16.69 -11.30 -10.66
N LYS A 111 -17.12 -10.96 -9.44
CA LYS A 111 -17.52 -9.58 -9.09
C LYS A 111 -16.34 -8.74 -8.60
N ASN A 112 -15.29 -9.36 -8.06
CA ASN A 112 -14.24 -8.63 -7.37
C ASN A 112 -12.88 -8.67 -8.08
N LEU A 113 -12.31 -9.85 -8.30
CA LEU A 113 -10.93 -9.96 -8.80
C LEU A 113 -10.88 -9.88 -10.32
N LYS A 114 -11.76 -10.63 -10.98
CA LYS A 114 -11.80 -10.76 -12.44
C LYS A 114 -11.96 -9.41 -13.17
N PRO A 115 -12.89 -8.51 -12.78
CA PRO A 115 -13.04 -7.23 -13.46
C PRO A 115 -11.78 -6.36 -13.41
N LYS A 116 -11.03 -6.43 -12.30
CA LYS A 116 -9.76 -5.69 -12.14
C LYS A 116 -8.67 -6.27 -13.04
N MET A 117 -8.56 -7.59 -13.09
CA MET A 117 -7.56 -8.28 -13.92
C MET A 117 -7.86 -8.09 -15.41
N ASP A 118 -9.12 -8.19 -15.80
CA ASP A 118 -9.58 -7.99 -17.19
C ASP A 118 -9.34 -6.55 -17.62
N PHE A 119 -9.63 -5.57 -16.76
CA PHE A 119 -9.34 -4.17 -17.03
C PHE A 119 -7.83 -3.93 -17.25
N LEU A 120 -6.98 -4.41 -16.34
CA LEU A 120 -5.52 -4.25 -16.48
C LEU A 120 -5.01 -4.95 -17.75
N ARG A 121 -5.57 -6.10 -18.11
CA ARG A 121 -5.26 -6.77 -19.38
C ARG A 121 -5.70 -5.94 -20.59
N GLY A 122 -6.86 -5.29 -20.52
CA GLY A 122 -7.35 -4.35 -21.53
C GLY A 122 -6.47 -3.11 -21.71
N VAL A 123 -5.74 -2.70 -20.67
CA VAL A 123 -4.68 -1.65 -20.76
C VAL A 123 -3.40 -2.18 -21.41
N GLY A 124 -3.25 -3.51 -21.56
CA GLY A 124 -2.10 -4.14 -22.22
C GLY A 124 -1.12 -4.84 -21.28
N PHE A 125 -1.44 -5.01 -19.99
CA PHE A 125 -0.61 -5.80 -19.08
C PHE A 125 -0.60 -7.27 -19.51
N SER A 126 0.59 -7.85 -19.69
CA SER A 126 0.72 -9.28 -19.94
C SER A 126 0.37 -10.08 -18.68
N THR A 127 0.13 -11.39 -18.84
CA THR A 127 -0.06 -12.29 -17.70
C THR A 127 1.13 -12.24 -16.74
N LEU A 128 2.36 -12.14 -17.26
CA LEU A 128 3.56 -12.00 -16.43
C LEU A 128 3.58 -10.66 -15.67
N ASP A 129 3.20 -9.56 -16.32
CA ASP A 129 3.14 -8.26 -15.65
C ASP A 129 2.11 -8.28 -14.52
N LEU A 130 0.93 -8.84 -14.76
CA LEU A 130 -0.14 -8.96 -13.77
C LEU A 130 0.31 -9.77 -12.55
N THR A 131 0.88 -10.96 -12.76
CA THR A 131 1.33 -11.80 -11.65
C THR A 131 2.44 -11.10 -10.86
N GLN A 132 3.37 -10.42 -11.53
CA GLN A 132 4.43 -9.64 -10.87
C GLN A 132 3.89 -8.49 -10.02
N ILE A 133 3.05 -7.62 -10.59
CA ILE A 133 2.57 -6.42 -9.87
C ILE A 133 1.63 -6.80 -8.71
N LEU A 134 0.74 -7.78 -8.91
CA LEU A 134 -0.22 -8.20 -7.89
C LEU A 134 0.45 -9.01 -6.77
N SER A 135 1.51 -9.76 -7.07
CA SER A 135 2.32 -10.44 -6.04
C SER A 135 3.25 -9.49 -5.28
N LYS A 136 3.70 -8.41 -5.93
CA LYS A 136 4.46 -7.34 -5.27
C LYS A 136 3.57 -6.51 -4.36
N ASN A 137 2.32 -6.24 -4.80
CA ASN A 137 1.35 -5.49 -4.02
C ASN A 137 -0.07 -6.06 -4.10
N PRO A 138 -0.41 -7.03 -3.23
CA PRO A 138 -1.74 -7.64 -3.17
C PRO A 138 -2.89 -6.68 -2.89
N THR A 139 -2.59 -5.51 -2.32
CA THR A 139 -3.58 -4.52 -1.90
C THR A 139 -4.36 -3.94 -3.08
N ILE A 140 -3.82 -4.01 -4.29
CA ILE A 140 -4.46 -3.58 -5.54
C ILE A 140 -5.81 -4.30 -5.72
N LEU A 141 -5.88 -5.60 -5.40
CA LEU A 141 -7.11 -6.39 -5.53
C LEU A 141 -8.20 -5.98 -4.54
N SER A 142 -7.83 -5.25 -3.48
CA SER A 142 -8.76 -4.68 -2.50
C SER A 142 -9.26 -3.27 -2.84
N CYS A 143 -8.67 -2.59 -3.84
CA CYS A 143 -9.09 -1.25 -4.24
C CYS A 143 -10.37 -1.29 -5.09
N SER A 144 -11.17 -0.22 -5.09
CA SER A 144 -12.26 -0.08 -6.06
C SER A 144 -11.68 0.14 -7.46
N LEU A 145 -12.21 -0.59 -8.45
CA LEU A 145 -11.83 -0.42 -9.84
C LEU A 145 -12.19 0.99 -10.31
N GLU A 146 -13.41 1.42 -10.02
CA GLU A 146 -14.05 2.67 -10.47
C GLU A 146 -13.48 3.90 -9.77
N LYS A 147 -13.26 3.81 -8.45
CA LYS A 147 -12.86 4.98 -7.64
C LYS A 147 -11.34 5.15 -7.53
N ARG A 148 -10.55 4.14 -7.87
CA ARG A 148 -9.09 4.16 -7.64
C ARG A 148 -8.30 3.78 -8.88
N ILE A 149 -8.52 2.58 -9.41
CA ILE A 149 -7.68 2.03 -10.50
C ILE A 149 -7.90 2.78 -11.82
N LEU A 150 -9.17 2.96 -12.21
CA LEU A 150 -9.56 3.67 -13.43
C LEU A 150 -9.06 5.14 -13.44
N PRO A 151 -9.33 5.96 -12.41
CA PRO A 151 -8.82 7.33 -12.36
C PRO A 151 -7.28 7.41 -12.38
N ALA A 152 -6.59 6.52 -11.69
CA ALA A 152 -5.13 6.50 -11.66
C ALA A 152 -4.55 6.23 -13.05
N ILE A 153 -5.06 5.21 -13.75
CA ILE A 153 -4.61 4.89 -15.11
C ILE A 153 -5.01 6.00 -16.11
N GLY A 154 -6.21 6.57 -15.99
CA GLY A 154 -6.64 7.70 -16.82
C GLY A 154 -5.74 8.92 -16.67
N TYR A 155 -5.35 9.26 -15.44
CA TYR A 155 -4.43 10.36 -15.17
C TYR A 155 -3.04 10.11 -15.76
N LEU A 156 -2.49 8.91 -15.56
CA LEU A 156 -1.20 8.54 -16.18
C LEU A 156 -1.26 8.56 -17.70
N LYS A 157 -2.39 8.16 -18.30
CA LYS A 157 -2.57 8.20 -19.75
C LYS A 157 -2.52 9.62 -20.30
N GLY A 158 -3.08 10.59 -19.59
CA GLY A 158 -2.98 12.01 -19.96
C GLY A 158 -1.56 12.58 -19.95
N ILE A 159 -0.62 11.98 -19.21
CA ILE A 159 0.76 12.48 -19.07
C ILE A 159 1.77 11.66 -19.89
N LEU A 160 1.62 10.33 -19.90
CA LEU A 160 2.57 9.40 -20.52
C LEU A 160 2.20 9.05 -21.96
N GLY A 161 0.92 9.23 -22.34
CA GLY A 161 0.43 9.04 -23.70
C GLY A 161 0.30 7.58 -24.16
N THR A 162 1.30 6.72 -23.87
CA THR A 162 1.33 5.33 -24.36
C THR A 162 1.05 4.30 -23.26
N ASP A 163 0.36 3.23 -23.62
CA ASP A 163 0.05 2.14 -22.69
C ASP A 163 1.33 1.45 -22.17
N LYS A 164 2.38 1.34 -23.01
CA LYS A 164 3.70 0.81 -22.63
C LYS A 164 4.36 1.62 -21.52
N ASP A 165 4.27 2.95 -21.59
CA ASP A 165 4.85 3.85 -20.58
C ASP A 165 4.04 3.79 -19.27
N ILE A 166 2.71 3.69 -19.35
CA ILE A 166 1.84 3.47 -18.19
C ILE A 166 2.20 2.16 -17.47
N ILE A 167 2.32 1.06 -18.23
CA ILE A 167 2.73 -0.25 -17.69
C ILE A 167 4.08 -0.15 -16.99
N SER A 168 5.05 0.52 -17.62
CA SER A 168 6.39 0.72 -17.05
C SER A 168 6.35 1.50 -15.73
N ALA A 169 5.57 2.59 -15.68
CA ALA A 169 5.40 3.40 -14.47
C ALA A 169 4.77 2.61 -13.31
N ILE A 170 3.71 1.85 -13.58
CA ILE A 170 3.01 1.03 -12.58
C ILE A 170 3.90 -0.11 -12.06
N LYS A 171 4.69 -0.74 -12.93
CA LYS A 171 5.68 -1.77 -12.52
C LYS A 171 6.74 -1.19 -11.58
N GLY A 172 7.21 0.02 -11.87
CA GLY A 172 8.14 0.77 -11.03
C GLY A 172 7.57 1.08 -9.65
N SER A 173 6.29 1.47 -9.57
CA SER A 173 5.62 1.78 -8.32
C SER A 173 4.16 1.32 -8.28
N THR A 174 3.94 0.14 -7.70
CA THR A 174 2.60 -0.46 -7.54
C THR A 174 1.70 0.29 -6.53
N TRP A 175 2.24 1.26 -5.80
CA TRP A 175 1.48 2.11 -4.86
C TRP A 175 0.66 3.19 -5.56
N VAL A 176 0.94 3.45 -6.84
CA VAL A 176 0.28 4.48 -7.65
C VAL A 176 -1.25 4.36 -7.68
N VAL A 177 -1.79 3.14 -7.58
CA VAL A 177 -3.26 2.92 -7.60
C VAL A 177 -3.94 3.20 -6.25
N HIS A 178 -3.18 3.51 -5.19
CA HIS A 178 -3.74 3.85 -3.87
C HIS A 178 -3.96 5.35 -3.70
N SER A 179 -3.13 6.17 -4.33
CA SER A 179 -3.12 7.62 -4.16
C SER A 179 -4.05 8.31 -5.15
N ASN A 180 -4.59 9.45 -4.74
CA ASN A 180 -5.18 10.40 -5.70
C ASN A 180 -4.02 11.04 -6.47
N LEU A 181 -3.73 10.56 -7.69
CA LEU A 181 -2.57 11.02 -8.45
C LEU A 181 -2.66 12.48 -8.86
N HIS A 182 -3.87 12.96 -9.18
CA HIS A 182 -4.08 14.35 -9.51
C HIS A 182 -3.66 15.26 -8.34
N GLU A 183 -4.12 14.95 -7.13
CA GLU A 183 -3.78 15.68 -5.92
C GLU A 183 -2.29 15.52 -5.54
N ALA A 184 -1.75 14.30 -5.64
CA ALA A 184 -0.37 14.02 -5.24
C ALA A 184 0.67 14.67 -6.17
N MET A 185 0.38 14.69 -7.47
CA MET A 185 1.35 15.04 -8.51
C MET A 185 1.09 16.41 -9.14
N GLY A 186 -0.16 16.87 -9.20
CA GLY A 186 -0.55 18.05 -9.97
C GLY A 186 0.26 19.31 -9.60
N HIS A 187 0.35 19.63 -8.31
CA HIS A 187 1.12 20.79 -7.84
C HIS A 187 2.62 20.62 -8.10
N LYS A 188 3.17 19.41 -7.94
CA LYS A 188 4.60 19.16 -8.20
C LYS A 188 4.94 19.30 -9.69
N ILE A 189 4.05 18.86 -10.58
CA ILE A 189 4.19 19.03 -12.02
C ILE A 189 4.14 20.52 -12.38
N ALA A 190 3.21 21.28 -11.78
CA ALA A 190 3.13 22.73 -12.00
C ALA A 190 4.43 23.43 -11.57
N VAL A 191 4.93 23.14 -10.36
CA VAL A 191 6.20 23.70 -9.87
C VAL A 191 7.37 23.35 -10.80
N LEU A 192 7.49 22.10 -11.26
CA LEU A 192 8.57 21.75 -12.20
C LEU A 192 8.50 22.56 -13.50
N ARG A 193 7.29 22.83 -14.02
CA ARG A 193 7.11 23.67 -15.20
C ARG A 193 7.51 25.12 -14.95
N ASP A 194 7.13 25.66 -13.79
CA ASP A 194 7.49 27.02 -13.38
C ASP A 194 9.01 27.19 -13.24
N HIS A 195 9.71 26.11 -12.86
CA HIS A 195 11.17 26.02 -12.80
C HIS A 195 11.83 25.61 -14.13
N GLY A 196 11.08 25.62 -15.24
CA GLY A 196 11.61 25.42 -16.60
C GLY A 196 11.84 23.97 -17.03
N VAL A 197 11.36 22.98 -16.27
CA VAL A 197 11.45 21.57 -16.67
C VAL A 197 10.46 21.27 -17.81
N PRO A 198 10.91 20.82 -18.99
CA PRO A 198 10.01 20.54 -20.11
C PRO A 198 9.06 19.36 -19.85
N ASP A 199 7.85 19.39 -20.41
CA ASP A 199 6.84 18.32 -20.23
C ASP A 199 7.35 16.93 -20.60
N HIS A 200 8.16 16.81 -21.67
CA HIS A 200 8.74 15.53 -22.06
C HIS A 200 9.72 14.98 -21.00
N ARG A 201 10.42 15.84 -20.26
CA ARG A 201 11.28 15.44 -19.12
C ARG A 201 10.44 15.03 -17.92
N ILE A 202 9.38 15.78 -17.62
CA ILE A 202 8.43 15.43 -16.54
C ILE A 202 7.82 14.05 -16.82
N SER A 203 7.39 13.78 -18.05
CA SER A 203 6.85 12.48 -18.46
C SER A 203 7.86 11.34 -18.26
N VAL A 204 9.12 11.53 -18.69
CA VAL A 204 10.20 10.55 -18.45
C VAL A 204 10.45 10.34 -16.95
N MET A 205 10.47 11.41 -16.15
CA MET A 205 10.68 11.32 -14.71
C MET A 205 9.52 10.61 -14.00
N ILE A 206 8.27 10.83 -14.40
CA ILE A 206 7.10 10.12 -13.86
C ILE A 206 7.21 8.63 -14.18
N LYS A 207 7.58 8.29 -15.41
CA LYS A 207 7.75 6.89 -15.83
C LYS A 207 8.81 6.15 -15.02
N GLN A 208 9.97 6.78 -14.81
CA GLN A 208 11.13 6.14 -14.18
C GLN A 208 11.13 6.25 -12.66
N HIS A 209 10.64 7.37 -12.13
CA HIS A 209 10.78 7.77 -10.74
C HIS A 209 9.45 8.25 -10.15
N LEU A 210 8.34 7.55 -10.44
CA LEU A 210 7.00 7.92 -9.96
C LEU A 210 6.91 8.17 -8.45
N ARG A 211 7.74 7.50 -7.64
CA ARG A 211 7.83 7.71 -6.19
C ARG A 211 8.18 9.15 -5.79
N VAL A 212 8.95 9.86 -6.61
CA VAL A 212 9.30 11.28 -6.39
C VAL A 212 8.03 12.12 -6.30
N PHE A 213 7.06 11.86 -7.17
CA PHE A 213 5.81 12.61 -7.19
C PHE A 213 4.84 12.17 -6.09
N LEU A 214 4.97 10.94 -5.60
CA LEU A 214 4.21 10.42 -4.45
C LEU A 214 4.82 10.79 -3.10
N SER A 215 5.96 11.50 -3.08
CA SER A 215 6.58 11.98 -1.85
C SER A 215 5.81 13.15 -1.22
N ASN A 216 6.14 13.46 0.03
CA ASN A 216 5.64 14.65 0.70
C ASN A 216 6.05 15.92 -0.07
N TYR A 217 5.14 16.90 -0.16
CA TYR A 217 5.35 18.12 -0.94
C TYR A 217 6.54 18.93 -0.45
N ASP A 218 6.67 19.15 0.87
CA ASP A 218 7.76 19.95 1.44
C ASP A 218 9.12 19.30 1.16
N ARG A 219 9.22 17.98 1.28
CA ARG A 219 10.44 17.24 0.93
C ARG A 219 10.80 17.36 -0.55
N PHE A 220 9.79 17.35 -1.42
CA PHE A 220 10.00 17.53 -2.85
C PHE A 220 10.53 18.94 -3.17
N ILE A 221 9.95 19.98 -2.56
CA ILE A 221 10.41 21.37 -2.75
C ILE A 221 11.82 21.57 -2.19
N GLU A 222 12.12 21.04 -1.01
CA GLU A 222 13.48 21.08 -0.46
C GLU A 222 14.49 20.44 -1.41
N ALA A 223 14.17 19.26 -1.96
CA ALA A 223 15.04 18.56 -2.90
C ALA A 223 15.21 19.35 -4.20
N LEU A 224 14.15 19.99 -4.70
CA LEU A 224 14.19 20.84 -5.89
C LEU A 224 15.18 22.01 -5.70
N ILE A 225 15.08 22.74 -4.59
CA ILE A 225 15.98 23.85 -4.28
C ILE A 225 17.43 23.38 -4.22
N ILE A 226 17.71 22.24 -3.56
CA ILE A 226 19.07 21.68 -3.47
C ILE A 226 19.64 21.37 -4.86
N VAL A 227 18.83 20.78 -5.75
CA VAL A 227 19.27 20.46 -7.13
C VAL A 227 19.58 21.72 -7.93
N GLU A 228 18.81 22.79 -7.75
CA GLU A 228 19.04 24.07 -8.40
C GLU A 228 20.29 24.78 -7.85
N GLU A 229 20.50 24.76 -6.54
CA GLU A 229 21.71 25.29 -5.90
C GLU A 229 22.98 24.55 -6.34
N MET A 230 22.85 23.26 -6.66
CA MET A 230 23.93 22.47 -7.27
C MET A 230 24.22 22.84 -8.74
N GLY A 231 23.39 23.69 -9.36
CA GLY A 231 23.59 24.18 -10.72
C GLY A 231 23.19 23.20 -11.82
N PHE A 232 22.34 22.20 -11.53
CA PHE A 232 21.80 21.32 -12.57
C PHE A 232 20.79 22.06 -13.44
N ASP A 233 20.97 21.99 -14.77
CA ASP A 233 20.01 22.53 -15.73
C ASP A 233 18.64 21.79 -15.67
N PRO A 234 17.51 22.47 -15.39
CA PRO A 234 16.17 21.88 -15.37
C PRO A 234 15.77 21.11 -16.64
N SER A 235 16.37 21.41 -17.79
CA SER A 235 16.10 20.69 -19.05
C SER A 235 16.84 19.34 -19.17
N SER A 236 17.81 19.10 -18.30
CA SER A 236 18.72 17.95 -18.34
C SER A 236 18.11 16.69 -17.72
N SER A 237 18.51 15.52 -18.24
CA SER A 237 18.22 14.24 -17.56
C SER A 237 18.93 14.13 -16.20
N LEU A 238 20.08 14.79 -16.03
CA LEU A 238 20.83 14.76 -14.76
C LEU A 238 20.06 15.46 -13.65
N PHE A 239 19.34 16.54 -13.95
CA PHE A 239 18.45 17.22 -13.00
C PHE A 239 17.40 16.25 -12.45
N CYS A 240 16.71 15.51 -13.34
CA CYS A 240 15.69 14.54 -12.94
C CYS A 240 16.26 13.43 -12.05
N ILE A 241 17.46 12.93 -12.37
CA ILE A 241 18.15 11.89 -11.59
C ILE A 241 18.57 12.44 -10.23
N ALA A 242 19.16 13.64 -10.18
CA ALA A 242 19.58 14.30 -8.94
C ALA A 242 18.39 14.53 -8.01
N LEU A 243 17.29 15.05 -8.54
CA LEU A 243 16.04 15.25 -7.79
C LEU A 243 15.50 13.94 -7.23
N ALA A 244 15.48 12.88 -8.04
CA ALA A 244 15.02 11.57 -7.59
C ALA A 244 15.86 11.00 -6.45
N ASN A 245 17.19 11.18 -6.51
CA ASN A 245 18.09 10.74 -5.45
C ASN A 245 17.91 11.55 -4.17
N ILE A 246 17.84 12.89 -4.26
CA ILE A 246 17.71 13.75 -3.08
C ILE A 246 16.35 13.55 -2.39
N VAL A 247 15.25 13.38 -3.14
CA VAL A 247 13.96 13.01 -2.54
C VAL A 247 14.03 11.66 -1.84
N GLY A 248 14.80 10.71 -2.39
CA GLY A 248 14.97 9.36 -1.85
C GLY A 248 15.85 9.26 -0.60
N THR A 249 16.73 10.23 -0.34
CA THR A 249 17.52 10.24 0.90
C THR A 249 16.64 10.72 2.05
N SER A 250 16.42 9.86 3.05
CA SER A 250 15.94 10.31 4.36
C SER A 250 16.98 11.24 4.95
N LYS A 251 16.59 12.40 5.49
CA LYS A 251 17.49 13.26 6.28
C LYS A 251 18.16 12.41 7.35
N CYS A 252 19.42 12.03 7.14
CA CYS A 252 20.29 11.71 8.26
C CYS A 252 20.50 13.05 8.97
N GLU A 253 19.72 13.30 10.02
CA GLU A 253 20.03 14.36 10.96
C GLU A 253 21.46 14.12 11.45
N HIS A 254 22.40 14.90 10.93
CA HIS A 254 23.69 15.08 11.57
C HIS A 254 23.41 15.70 12.94
N LYS A 255 23.27 14.85 13.95
CA LYS A 255 23.56 15.25 15.33
C LYS A 255 25.04 15.61 15.35
N GLN A 256 25.32 16.91 15.24
CA GLN A 256 26.63 17.43 15.62
C GLN A 256 26.84 17.11 17.10
N VAL A 257 28.01 16.53 17.35
CA VAL A 257 28.57 16.11 18.64
C VAL A 257 28.77 17.30 19.56
#